data_AF-A0A7V9FYW4-F1
#
_entry.id   AF-A0A7V9FYW4-F1
#
_cell.length_a   1.000
_cell.length_b   1.000
_cell.length_c   1.000
_cell.angle_alpha   90.00
_cell.angle_beta   90.00
_cell.angle_gamma   90.00
#
_symmetry.space_group_name_H-M   'P 1'
#
loop_
_entity.id
_entity.type
_entity.pdbx_description
1 polymer ?
#
loop_
_entity_poly.entity_id
_entity_poly.type
_entity_poly.pdbx_seq_one_letter_code
_entity_poly.pdbx_strand_id
1 'polypeptide(L)'
;MVARDGSLAGVVAQALDLRDLPFDLLAVDVRGAAFLGCTFASAEIEGALVTRGALVFGRFADLPYDPYRTDLYTPDSLLAGNGRSEGGDDETTLDFGVWRHYTESGGPTPNVLEALAQRLHDHAIDDALGDIIGETIDDRLRSSIVAIMGGHSTKRSCPWLARTAEVAQRLARRGFLVVTGGGPGTMEAANLGAYLADASDDDLRWALNELVRRRARRSPGYSESARRVRDRFAPGHENLAIPTWFYGHEPSNLFSTRIAKYFSNSLREDGLLAIALHGIVFAPGSAGTVQEIFQDNAQNKYLTFGYRSPMAFLGRERWCRSGASIYEVLRAEARDYAEFLTVSDDPEEIVDFIRQHPPARAPRAG
;
A
#
# COMPACT_ATOMS: atom_id res chain seq x y z
N MET A 1 -3.24 -22.24 -15.05
CA MET A 1 -3.69 -22.41 -16.45
C MET A 1 -4.09 -23.85 -16.70
N VAL A 2 -5.39 -24.15 -16.79
CA VAL A 2 -5.85 -25.40 -17.42
C VAL A 2 -6.29 -24.99 -18.82
N ALA A 3 -5.56 -25.41 -19.84
CA ALA A 3 -5.96 -25.21 -21.23
C ALA A 3 -7.31 -25.90 -21.43
N ARG A 4 -8.40 -25.13 -21.41
CA ARG A 4 -9.67 -25.62 -21.93
C ARG A 4 -9.47 -25.76 -23.44
N ASP A 5 -9.62 -26.98 -23.93
CA ASP A 5 -9.68 -27.31 -25.36
C ASP A 5 -8.41 -27.11 -26.19
N GLY A 6 -7.21 -27.15 -25.57
CA GLY A 6 -5.95 -27.10 -26.30
C GLY A 6 -5.63 -25.74 -26.94
N SER A 7 -6.20 -24.66 -26.39
CA SER A 7 -5.98 -23.28 -26.82
C SER A 7 -5.57 -22.39 -25.64
N LEU A 8 -4.70 -21.43 -25.93
CA LEU A 8 -4.33 -20.28 -25.10
C LEU A 8 -4.71 -18.96 -25.78
N ALA A 9 -5.56 -18.98 -26.81
CA ALA A 9 -5.99 -17.78 -27.49
C ALA A 9 -6.65 -16.78 -26.50
N GLY A 10 -6.16 -15.55 -26.49
CA GLY A 10 -6.62 -14.49 -25.58
C GLY A 10 -6.23 -14.68 -24.11
N VAL A 11 -5.39 -15.66 -23.76
CA VAL A 11 -4.94 -15.89 -22.38
C VAL A 11 -3.78 -14.96 -22.04
N VAL A 12 -3.80 -14.38 -20.84
CA VAL A 12 -2.66 -13.66 -20.25
C VAL A 12 -1.96 -14.57 -19.24
N ALA A 13 -0.64 -14.70 -19.38
CA ALA A 13 0.22 -15.44 -18.47
C ALA A 13 1.32 -14.52 -17.94
N GLN A 14 1.51 -14.47 -16.63
CA GLN A 14 2.46 -13.57 -15.97
C GLN A 14 3.44 -14.34 -15.10
N ALA A 15 4.73 -14.04 -15.25
CA ALA A 15 5.85 -14.56 -14.46
C ALA A 15 5.89 -16.10 -14.30
N LEU A 16 5.32 -16.85 -15.26
CA LEU A 16 5.31 -18.30 -15.23
C LEU A 16 6.61 -18.88 -15.80
N ASP A 17 7.09 -19.96 -15.19
CA ASP A 17 8.09 -20.83 -15.79
C ASP A 17 7.39 -21.83 -16.73
N LEU A 18 7.62 -21.65 -18.03
CA LEU A 18 7.02 -22.43 -19.11
C LEU A 18 8.04 -23.35 -19.79
N ARG A 19 9.19 -23.60 -19.15
CA ARG A 19 10.23 -24.48 -19.69
C ARG A 19 9.79 -25.95 -19.71
N ASP A 20 9.14 -26.40 -18.64
CA ASP A 20 8.80 -27.80 -18.40
C ASP A 20 7.28 -28.03 -18.45
N LEU A 21 6.65 -27.63 -19.55
CA LEU A 21 5.21 -27.85 -19.75
C LEU A 21 4.90 -29.31 -20.11
N PRO A 22 3.79 -29.89 -19.62
CA PRO A 22 3.38 -31.25 -19.97
C PRO A 22 2.79 -31.37 -21.39
N PHE A 23 2.84 -30.29 -22.17
CA PHE A 23 2.33 -30.22 -23.55
C PHE A 23 3.25 -29.35 -24.40
N ASP A 24 3.19 -29.54 -25.71
CA ASP A 24 3.93 -28.72 -26.67
C ASP A 24 3.26 -27.36 -26.89
N LEU A 25 3.88 -26.30 -26.39
CA LEU A 25 3.40 -24.92 -26.53
C LEU A 25 3.35 -24.47 -28.00
N LEU A 26 4.17 -25.07 -28.88
CA LEU A 26 4.15 -24.79 -30.32
C LEU A 26 2.94 -25.40 -31.03
N ALA A 27 2.28 -26.41 -30.43
CA ALA A 27 1.10 -27.05 -30.98
C ALA A 27 -0.22 -26.36 -30.57
N VAL A 28 -0.18 -25.46 -29.58
CA VAL A 28 -1.37 -24.81 -28.97
C VAL A 28 -1.67 -23.49 -29.66
N ASP A 29 -2.95 -23.16 -29.90
CA ASP A 29 -3.32 -21.84 -30.44
C ASP A 29 -3.00 -20.72 -29.44
N VAL A 30 -2.22 -19.72 -29.85
CA VAL A 30 -1.73 -18.62 -29.00
C VAL A 30 -2.11 -17.24 -29.54
N ARG A 31 -3.02 -17.18 -30.52
CA ARG A 31 -3.42 -15.90 -31.11
C ARG A 31 -4.03 -14.97 -30.06
N GLY A 32 -3.47 -13.77 -29.94
CA GLY A 32 -3.90 -12.79 -28.94
C GLY A 32 -3.55 -13.16 -27.50
N ALA A 33 -2.76 -14.22 -27.27
CA ALA A 33 -2.21 -14.51 -25.95
C ALA A 33 -1.16 -13.44 -25.58
N ALA A 34 -1.02 -13.14 -24.29
CA ALA A 34 0.03 -12.27 -23.77
C ALA A 34 0.87 -13.00 -22.72
N PHE A 35 2.19 -13.00 -22.88
CA PHE A 35 3.15 -13.59 -21.94
C PHE A 35 4.02 -12.48 -21.34
N LEU A 36 3.79 -12.18 -20.06
CA LEU A 36 4.46 -11.11 -19.32
C LEU A 36 5.55 -11.70 -18.44
N GLY A 37 6.83 -11.50 -18.76
CA GLY A 37 7.95 -11.98 -17.94
C GLY A 37 8.04 -13.50 -17.78
N CYS A 38 7.36 -14.27 -18.64
CA CYS A 38 7.42 -15.72 -18.64
C CYS A 38 8.79 -16.24 -19.09
N THR A 39 9.16 -17.44 -18.63
CA THR A 39 10.43 -18.09 -19.02
C THR A 39 10.13 -19.26 -19.95
N PHE A 40 10.82 -19.33 -21.10
CA PHE A 40 10.63 -20.39 -22.10
C PHE A 40 11.84 -21.32 -22.19
N ALA A 41 11.66 -22.53 -22.72
CA ALA A 41 12.76 -23.50 -22.85
C ALA A 41 13.86 -23.02 -23.81
N SER A 42 13.52 -22.17 -24.78
CA SER A 42 14.50 -21.55 -25.67
C SER A 42 13.97 -20.25 -26.32
N ALA A 43 14.89 -19.44 -26.86
CA ALA A 43 14.54 -18.21 -27.58
C ALA A 43 13.79 -18.49 -28.90
N GLU A 44 14.00 -19.67 -29.49
CA GLU A 44 13.26 -20.10 -30.69
C GLU A 44 11.77 -20.30 -30.39
N ILE A 45 11.43 -20.84 -29.21
CA ILE A 45 10.03 -20.97 -28.79
C ILE A 45 9.41 -19.58 -28.62
N GLU A 46 10.10 -18.68 -27.93
CA GLU A 46 9.64 -17.31 -27.73
C GLU A 46 9.35 -16.60 -29.07
N GLY A 47 10.30 -16.64 -30.01
CA GLY A 47 10.12 -16.05 -31.35
C GLY A 47 9.00 -16.71 -32.16
N ALA A 48 8.80 -18.02 -32.01
CA ALA A 48 7.72 -18.74 -32.65
C ALA A 48 6.34 -18.30 -32.13
N LEU A 49 6.21 -18.05 -30.82
CA LEU A 49 4.97 -17.54 -30.23
C LEU A 49 4.60 -16.16 -30.79
N VAL A 50 5.57 -15.26 -30.88
CA VAL A 50 5.38 -13.91 -31.46
C VAL A 50 4.92 -14.00 -32.91
N THR A 51 5.59 -14.82 -33.72
CA THR A 51 5.24 -15.03 -35.14
C THR A 51 3.82 -15.61 -35.31
N ARG A 52 3.31 -16.31 -34.30
CA ARG A 52 1.96 -16.91 -34.27
C ARG A 52 0.90 -15.99 -33.67
N GLY A 53 1.24 -14.73 -33.40
CA GLY A 53 0.28 -13.71 -32.96
C GLY A 53 0.13 -13.58 -31.45
N ALA A 54 1.06 -14.13 -30.66
CA ALA A 54 1.16 -13.82 -29.24
C ALA A 54 1.96 -12.53 -29.01
N LEU A 55 1.64 -11.81 -27.94
CA LEU A 55 2.43 -10.71 -27.42
C LEU A 55 3.36 -11.25 -26.33
N VAL A 56 4.67 -11.04 -26.45
CA VAL A 56 5.64 -11.46 -25.44
C VAL A 56 6.40 -10.25 -24.92
N PHE A 57 6.37 -10.05 -23.61
CA PHE A 57 7.21 -9.10 -22.89
C PHE A 57 8.31 -9.88 -22.18
N GLY A 58 9.53 -9.79 -22.72
CA GLY A 58 10.69 -10.49 -22.18
C GLY A 58 11.09 -9.99 -20.79
N ARG A 59 11.87 -10.82 -20.08
CA ARG A 59 12.44 -10.41 -18.78
C ARG A 59 13.54 -9.37 -18.99
N PHE A 60 13.56 -8.36 -18.12
CA PHE A 60 14.67 -7.41 -18.05
C PHE A 60 15.88 -8.09 -17.41
N ALA A 61 17.05 -7.89 -17.98
CA ALA A 61 18.31 -8.32 -17.39
C ALA A 61 18.76 -7.30 -16.32
N ASP A 62 19.48 -7.80 -15.31
CA ASP A 62 20.25 -6.99 -14.36
C ASP A 62 19.45 -5.98 -13.50
N LEU A 63 18.15 -6.18 -13.33
CA LEU A 63 17.36 -5.39 -12.37
C LEU A 63 17.40 -6.00 -10.96
N PRO A 64 17.49 -5.17 -9.90
CA PRO A 64 17.43 -5.64 -8.52
C PRO A 64 16.01 -5.91 -8.03
N TYR A 65 14.99 -5.77 -8.88
CA TYR A 65 13.58 -6.04 -8.61
C TYR A 65 12.99 -6.87 -9.76
N ASP A 66 11.86 -7.54 -9.51
CA ASP A 66 11.10 -8.24 -10.54
C ASP A 66 9.93 -7.36 -11.03
N PRO A 67 9.99 -6.83 -12.27
CA PRO A 67 8.89 -6.06 -12.85
C PRO A 67 7.60 -6.83 -13.06
N TYR A 68 7.62 -8.16 -13.00
CA TYR A 68 6.48 -9.01 -13.30
C TYR A 68 5.95 -9.76 -12.07
N ARG A 69 6.38 -9.37 -10.87
CA ARG A 69 6.02 -10.03 -9.60
C ARG A 69 4.51 -10.24 -9.46
N THR A 70 4.10 -11.39 -8.92
CA THR A 70 2.69 -11.80 -8.81
C THR A 70 2.08 -11.58 -7.44
N ASP A 71 2.88 -11.18 -6.45
CA ASP A 71 2.45 -11.04 -5.06
C ASP A 71 2.82 -9.66 -4.55
N LEU A 72 2.16 -9.16 -3.50
CA LEU A 72 2.64 -7.97 -2.79
C LEU A 72 3.92 -8.26 -1.98
N TYR A 73 4.69 -7.22 -1.66
CA TYR A 73 5.86 -7.38 -0.80
C TYR A 73 5.40 -7.69 0.64
N THR A 74 6.26 -8.35 1.40
CA THR A 74 6.19 -8.44 2.86
C THR A 74 7.40 -7.74 3.49
N PRO A 75 7.36 -7.37 4.77
CA PRO A 75 8.54 -6.87 5.47
C PRO A 75 9.76 -7.81 5.32
N ASP A 76 9.54 -9.12 5.40
CA ASP A 76 10.62 -10.10 5.29
C ASP A 76 11.20 -10.19 3.87
N SER A 77 10.35 -10.06 2.83
CA SER A 77 10.83 -10.02 1.44
C SER A 77 11.66 -8.76 1.13
N LEU A 78 11.30 -7.61 1.70
CA LEU A 78 12.03 -6.35 1.52
C LEU A 78 13.34 -6.32 2.33
N LEU A 79 13.34 -6.96 3.50
CA LEU A 79 14.54 -7.13 4.33
C LEU A 79 15.44 -8.28 3.84
N ALA A 80 15.01 -9.08 2.88
CA ALA A 80 15.83 -10.14 2.29
C ALA A 80 17.11 -9.55 1.69
N GLY A 81 18.19 -10.34 1.66
CA GLY A 81 19.48 -9.87 1.16
C GLY A 81 19.44 -9.51 -0.33
N ASN A 82 20.06 -8.38 -0.70
CA ASN A 82 20.24 -7.95 -2.09
C ASN A 82 21.46 -8.61 -2.79
N GLY A 83 21.97 -9.72 -2.24
CA GLY A 83 23.13 -10.44 -2.76
C GLY A 83 24.49 -9.82 -2.40
N ARG A 84 24.54 -8.68 -1.70
CA ARG A 84 25.80 -8.08 -1.22
C ARG A 84 26.12 -8.54 0.21
N SER A 85 27.40 -8.81 0.47
CA SER A 85 27.90 -9.19 1.80
C SER A 85 28.58 -8.03 2.55
N GLU A 86 28.70 -6.87 1.92
CA GLU A 86 29.38 -5.69 2.47
C GLU A 86 28.42 -4.48 2.53
N GLY A 87 28.38 -3.81 3.68
CA GLY A 87 27.49 -2.68 3.98
C GLY A 87 26.92 -2.77 5.40
N GLY A 88 26.24 -1.72 5.85
CA GLY A 88 25.43 -1.80 7.09
C GLY A 88 24.22 -2.73 6.94
N ASP A 89 23.61 -3.17 8.05
CA ASP A 89 22.45 -4.09 8.05
C ASP A 89 21.30 -3.65 7.12
N ASP A 90 21.06 -2.35 6.96
CA ASP A 90 20.01 -1.83 6.07
C ASP A 90 20.46 -1.78 4.59
N GLU A 91 21.77 -1.63 4.32
CA GLU A 91 22.32 -1.48 2.95
C GLU A 91 22.42 -2.81 2.18
N THR A 92 22.30 -3.92 2.91
CA THR A 92 22.28 -5.27 2.34
C THR A 92 20.86 -5.75 2.03
N THR A 93 19.83 -4.95 2.28
CA THR A 93 18.43 -5.32 2.03
C THR A 93 18.03 -5.13 0.57
N LEU A 94 17.04 -5.92 0.10
CA LEU A 94 16.39 -5.77 -1.19
C LEU A 94 15.84 -4.36 -1.35
N ASP A 95 15.15 -3.86 -0.32
CA ASP A 95 14.54 -2.52 -0.34
C ASP A 95 15.57 -1.43 -0.65
N PHE A 96 16.72 -1.47 0.03
CA PHE A 96 17.81 -0.53 -0.21
C PHE A 96 18.43 -0.71 -1.60
N GLY A 97 18.60 -1.97 -2.04
CA GLY A 97 19.14 -2.29 -3.36
C GLY A 97 18.30 -1.69 -4.49
N VAL A 98 16.97 -1.83 -4.40
CA VAL A 98 16.01 -1.27 -5.35
C VAL A 98 16.01 0.25 -5.29
N TRP A 99 15.97 0.84 -4.10
CA TRP A 99 16.03 2.29 -3.93
C TRP A 99 17.30 2.91 -4.53
N ARG A 100 18.46 2.28 -4.30
CA ARG A 100 19.74 2.73 -4.84
C ARG A 100 19.70 2.70 -6.37
N HIS A 101 19.28 1.58 -6.96
CA HIS A 101 19.14 1.45 -8.42
C HIS A 101 18.19 2.49 -8.99
N TYR A 102 17.02 2.71 -8.36
CA TYR A 102 16.07 3.74 -8.74
C TYR A 102 16.74 5.13 -8.79
N THR A 103 17.49 5.48 -7.74
CA THR A 103 18.18 6.77 -7.64
C THR A 103 19.28 6.90 -8.70
N GLU A 104 20.10 5.87 -8.88
CA GLU A 104 21.22 5.85 -9.85
C GLU A 104 20.73 5.84 -11.30
N SER A 105 19.53 5.28 -11.56
CA SER A 105 18.95 5.17 -12.90
C SER A 105 18.11 6.37 -13.33
N GLY A 106 18.14 7.48 -12.58
CA GLY A 106 17.45 8.73 -12.92
C GLY A 106 16.12 8.96 -12.19
N GLY A 107 15.79 8.10 -11.23
CA GLY A 107 14.63 8.24 -10.34
C GLY A 107 13.32 8.38 -11.13
N PRO A 108 12.59 9.50 -10.99
CA PRO A 108 11.30 9.70 -11.68
C PRO A 108 11.44 10.00 -13.17
N THR A 109 12.64 10.27 -13.67
CA THR A 109 12.92 10.56 -15.09
C THR A 109 14.04 9.65 -15.61
N PRO A 110 13.84 8.32 -15.58
CA PRO A 110 14.88 7.38 -16.01
C PRO A 110 14.93 7.27 -17.55
N ASN A 111 15.87 6.49 -18.06
CA ASN A 111 15.87 6.14 -19.48
C ASN A 111 14.62 5.32 -19.88
N VAL A 112 14.38 5.17 -21.18
CA VAL A 112 13.16 4.51 -21.70
C VAL A 112 12.98 3.08 -21.18
N LEU A 113 14.05 2.28 -21.11
CA LEU A 113 13.94 0.88 -20.68
C LEU A 113 13.65 0.77 -19.19
N GLU A 114 14.32 1.54 -18.36
CA GLU A 114 14.05 1.60 -16.93
C GLU A 114 12.66 2.20 -16.64
N ALA A 115 12.22 3.20 -17.40
CA ALA A 115 10.87 3.74 -17.30
C ALA A 115 9.81 2.66 -17.56
N LEU A 116 10.01 1.84 -18.60
CA LEU A 116 9.13 0.71 -18.91
C LEU A 116 9.16 -0.35 -17.81
N ALA A 117 10.35 -0.70 -17.29
CA ALA A 117 10.48 -1.66 -16.20
C ALA A 117 9.76 -1.20 -14.92
N GLN A 118 9.91 0.07 -14.52
CA GLN A 118 9.20 0.63 -13.37
C GLN A 118 7.68 0.65 -13.57
N ARG A 119 7.19 0.92 -14.79
CA ARG A 119 5.75 0.90 -15.08
C ARG A 119 5.18 -0.50 -15.10
N LEU A 120 5.91 -1.48 -15.64
CA LEU A 120 5.52 -2.89 -15.57
C LEU A 120 5.48 -3.37 -14.12
N HIS A 121 6.47 -3.00 -13.32
CA HIS A 121 6.46 -3.26 -11.88
C HIS A 121 5.24 -2.66 -11.20
N ASP A 122 4.99 -1.34 -11.36
CA ASP A 122 3.85 -0.66 -10.74
C ASP A 122 2.52 -1.32 -11.17
N HIS A 123 2.39 -1.73 -12.43
CA HIS A 123 1.23 -2.47 -12.92
C HIS A 123 1.08 -3.85 -12.25
N ALA A 124 2.17 -4.58 -12.09
CA ALA A 124 2.17 -5.86 -11.39
C ALA A 124 1.82 -5.72 -9.90
N ILE A 125 2.17 -4.59 -9.27
CA ILE A 125 1.70 -4.24 -7.93
C ILE A 125 0.18 -4.00 -7.92
N ASP A 126 -0.36 -3.28 -8.91
CA ASP A 126 -1.80 -3.03 -9.00
C ASP A 126 -2.60 -4.33 -9.15
N ASP A 127 -2.11 -5.26 -9.97
CA ASP A 127 -2.71 -6.58 -10.18
C ASP A 127 -2.72 -7.41 -8.89
N ALA A 128 -1.55 -7.57 -8.25
CA ALA A 128 -1.42 -8.28 -6.98
C ALA A 128 -2.17 -7.59 -5.81
N LEU A 129 -2.35 -6.28 -5.88
CA LEU A 129 -3.21 -5.56 -4.93
C LEU A 129 -4.68 -5.89 -5.19
N GLY A 130 -5.11 -5.95 -6.46
CA GLY A 130 -6.44 -6.38 -6.89
C GLY A 130 -6.83 -7.76 -6.36
N ASP A 131 -5.89 -8.71 -6.31
CA ASP A 131 -6.14 -10.03 -5.72
C ASP A 131 -6.51 -9.99 -4.22
N ILE A 132 -6.06 -8.96 -3.50
CA ILE A 132 -6.29 -8.81 -2.06
C ILE A 132 -7.57 -8.02 -1.79
N ILE A 133 -7.73 -6.89 -2.48
CA ILE A 133 -8.80 -5.93 -2.17
C ILE A 133 -9.94 -5.92 -3.19
N GLY A 134 -9.79 -6.70 -4.25
CA GLY A 134 -10.71 -6.79 -5.37
C GLY A 134 -10.39 -5.83 -6.51
N GLU A 135 -10.75 -6.24 -7.72
CA GLU A 135 -10.49 -5.48 -8.95
C GLU A 135 -11.50 -4.35 -9.15
N THR A 136 -12.77 -4.58 -8.83
CA THR A 136 -13.86 -3.61 -9.07
C THR A 136 -14.15 -2.74 -7.84
N ILE A 137 -14.85 -1.62 -8.05
CA ILE A 137 -15.33 -0.76 -6.96
C ILE A 137 -16.25 -1.57 -6.01
N ASP A 138 -17.10 -2.44 -6.55
CA ASP A 138 -18.00 -3.26 -5.75
C ASP A 138 -17.25 -4.31 -4.92
N ASP A 139 -16.13 -4.84 -5.41
CA ASP A 139 -15.25 -5.68 -4.60
C ASP A 139 -14.59 -4.89 -3.47
N ARG A 140 -14.06 -3.69 -3.76
CA ARG A 140 -13.39 -2.83 -2.78
C ARG A 140 -14.35 -2.38 -1.66
N LEU A 141 -15.64 -2.23 -1.95
CA LEU A 141 -16.67 -2.02 -0.93
C LEU A 141 -16.84 -3.24 -0.01
N ARG A 142 -16.74 -4.46 -0.54
CA ARG A 142 -16.81 -5.68 0.28
C ARG A 142 -15.58 -5.85 1.17
N SER A 143 -14.43 -5.33 0.74
CA SER A 143 -13.17 -5.37 1.48
C SER A 143 -13.11 -4.40 2.68
N SER A 144 -14.14 -3.58 2.90
CA SER A 144 -14.28 -2.66 4.05
C SER A 144 -12.99 -1.92 4.41
N ILE A 145 -12.45 -1.18 3.44
CA ILE A 145 -11.12 -0.57 3.53
C ILE A 145 -11.19 0.80 4.20
N VAL A 146 -10.42 0.98 5.28
CA VAL A 146 -10.25 2.26 5.96
C VAL A 146 -8.77 2.63 5.94
N ALA A 147 -8.45 3.80 5.39
CA ALA A 147 -7.07 4.29 5.42
C ALA A 147 -6.82 5.19 6.63
N ILE A 148 -5.57 5.20 7.10
CA ILE A 148 -5.11 6.10 8.16
C ILE A 148 -3.92 6.91 7.66
N MET A 149 -4.10 8.22 7.61
CA MET A 149 -3.10 9.20 7.20
C MET A 149 -2.51 9.91 8.40
N GLY A 150 -1.27 10.39 8.26
CA GLY A 150 -0.67 11.25 9.26
C GLY A 150 0.82 11.48 9.05
N GLY A 151 1.44 12.22 9.98
CA GLY A 151 2.84 12.60 9.85
C GLY A 151 3.80 11.41 9.83
N HIS A 152 4.62 11.31 8.79
CA HIS A 152 5.73 10.37 8.67
C HIS A 152 6.88 10.70 9.65
N SER A 153 7.03 11.98 10.02
CA SER A 153 8.05 12.47 10.96
C SER A 153 7.58 12.50 12.43
N THR A 154 6.40 11.93 12.73
CA THR A 154 5.88 11.88 14.10
C THR A 154 6.79 11.01 14.97
N LYS A 155 7.28 11.58 16.09
CA LYS A 155 8.14 10.85 17.03
C LYS A 155 7.34 9.75 17.72
N ARG A 156 7.94 8.59 17.96
CA ARG A 156 7.36 7.47 18.74
C ARG A 156 6.82 7.86 20.12
N SER A 157 7.39 8.89 20.74
CA SER A 157 6.92 9.45 22.02
C SER A 157 5.73 10.39 21.92
N CYS A 158 5.21 10.67 20.72
CA CYS A 158 4.07 11.53 20.52
C CYS A 158 2.79 10.84 21.01
N PRO A 159 1.95 11.48 21.85
CA PRO A 159 0.69 10.87 22.32
C PRO A 159 -0.24 10.46 21.18
N TRP A 160 -0.25 11.21 20.06
CA TRP A 160 -1.05 10.89 18.89
C TRP A 160 -0.68 9.58 18.22
N LEU A 161 0.55 9.09 18.44
CA LEU A 161 1.00 7.81 17.91
C LEU A 161 0.28 6.65 18.61
N ALA A 162 0.16 6.71 19.94
CA ALA A 162 -0.61 5.74 20.71
C ALA A 162 -2.10 5.79 20.34
N ARG A 163 -2.68 7.00 20.23
CA ARG A 163 -4.09 7.17 19.81
C ARG A 163 -4.36 6.63 18.40
N THR A 164 -3.44 6.82 17.47
CA THR A 164 -3.55 6.28 16.11
C THR A 164 -3.52 4.75 16.13
N ALA A 165 -2.62 4.15 16.91
CA ALA A 165 -2.57 2.70 17.06
C ALA A 165 -3.85 2.14 17.71
N GLU A 166 -4.42 2.83 18.70
CA GLU A 166 -5.71 2.48 19.30
C GLU A 166 -6.87 2.52 18.29
N VAL A 167 -6.95 3.56 17.45
CA VAL A 167 -7.94 3.64 16.35
C VAL A 167 -7.78 2.45 15.41
N ALA A 168 -6.56 2.18 14.95
CA ALA A 168 -6.28 1.11 14.00
C ALA A 168 -6.60 -0.29 14.56
N GLN A 169 -6.23 -0.56 15.82
CA GLN A 169 -6.54 -1.83 16.48
C GLN A 169 -8.05 -2.06 16.56
N ARG A 170 -8.81 -1.02 16.91
CA ARG A 170 -10.27 -1.10 17.02
C ARG A 170 -10.98 -1.21 15.68
N LEU A 171 -10.47 -0.57 14.62
CA LEU A 171 -10.98 -0.74 13.26
C LEU A 171 -10.74 -2.18 12.76
N ALA A 172 -9.52 -2.69 12.92
CA ALA A 172 -9.17 -4.05 12.51
C ALA A 172 -10.02 -5.10 13.27
N ARG A 173 -10.19 -4.95 14.60
CA ARG A 173 -11.10 -5.81 15.40
C ARG A 173 -12.56 -5.79 14.92
N ARG A 174 -12.98 -4.72 14.24
CA ARG A 174 -14.33 -4.56 13.67
C ARG A 174 -14.42 -5.07 12.22
N GLY A 175 -13.36 -5.68 11.69
CA GLY A 175 -13.32 -6.28 10.36
C GLY A 175 -12.94 -5.33 9.23
N PHE A 176 -12.46 -4.13 9.53
CA PHE A 176 -11.95 -3.22 8.51
C PHE A 176 -10.50 -3.57 8.12
N LEU A 177 -10.22 -3.61 6.82
CA LEU A 177 -8.84 -3.68 6.34
C LEU A 177 -8.19 -2.30 6.52
N VAL A 178 -7.25 -2.21 7.47
CA VAL A 178 -6.51 -0.97 7.72
C VAL A 178 -5.39 -0.80 6.69
N VAL A 179 -5.38 0.35 6.02
CA VAL A 179 -4.38 0.72 5.02
C VAL A 179 -3.63 1.98 5.45
N THR A 180 -2.32 2.02 5.20
CA THR A 180 -1.51 3.21 5.48
C THR A 180 -0.53 3.47 4.34
N GLY A 181 0.18 4.60 4.41
CA GLY A 181 1.29 4.91 3.51
C GLY A 181 2.58 4.11 3.73
N GLY A 182 2.64 3.25 4.75
CA GLY A 182 3.76 2.32 4.98
C GLY A 182 5.04 2.92 5.58
N GLY A 183 5.10 4.24 5.78
CA GLY A 183 6.27 4.89 6.39
C GLY A 183 6.34 4.78 7.93
N PRO A 184 7.33 5.43 8.55
CA PRO A 184 7.47 5.57 10.00
C PRO A 184 6.41 6.49 10.62
N GLY A 185 6.49 6.68 11.93
CA GLY A 185 5.66 7.63 12.66
C GLY A 185 4.21 7.18 12.75
N THR A 186 3.28 8.02 12.30
CA THR A 186 1.84 7.77 12.44
C THR A 186 1.40 6.53 11.64
N MET A 187 1.99 6.32 10.46
CA MET A 187 1.72 5.15 9.62
C MET A 187 2.21 3.86 10.27
N GLU A 188 3.43 3.84 10.84
CA GLU A 188 3.95 2.72 11.63
C GLU A 188 3.03 2.36 12.79
N ALA A 189 2.46 3.37 13.46
CA ALA A 189 1.55 3.17 14.57
C ALA A 189 0.20 2.60 14.15
N ALA A 190 -0.34 3.07 13.02
CA ALA A 190 -1.55 2.51 12.45
C ALA A 190 -1.36 1.04 12.05
N ASN A 191 -0.27 0.70 11.34
CA ASN A 191 0.01 -0.70 11.02
C ASN A 191 0.28 -1.53 12.29
N LEU A 192 0.96 -1.00 13.31
CA LEU A 192 1.14 -1.68 14.60
C LEU A 192 -0.20 -2.00 15.27
N GLY A 193 -1.09 -1.01 15.35
CA GLY A 193 -2.41 -1.17 15.95
C GLY A 193 -3.21 -2.24 15.22
N ALA A 194 -3.25 -2.18 13.89
CA ALA A 194 -3.90 -3.18 13.06
C ALA A 194 -3.28 -4.57 13.23
N TYR A 195 -1.94 -4.69 13.18
CA TYR A 195 -1.22 -5.94 13.40
C TYR A 195 -1.55 -6.61 14.74
N LEU A 196 -1.82 -5.80 15.78
CA LEU A 196 -2.17 -6.25 17.13
C LEU A 196 -3.69 -6.29 17.38
N ALA A 197 -4.54 -6.37 16.34
CA ALA A 197 -5.99 -6.45 16.50
C ALA A 197 -6.42 -7.55 17.47
N ASP A 198 -5.80 -8.73 17.38
CA ASP A 198 -6.14 -9.90 18.19
C ASP A 198 -5.44 -9.92 19.57
N ALA A 199 -4.51 -8.99 19.82
CA ALA A 199 -3.83 -8.85 21.10
C ALA A 199 -4.62 -7.96 22.06
N SER A 200 -4.31 -8.00 23.36
CA SER A 200 -4.98 -7.16 24.36
C SER A 200 -4.58 -5.68 24.29
N ASP A 201 -5.36 -4.79 24.92
CA ASP A 201 -4.99 -3.37 25.05
C ASP A 201 -3.73 -3.19 25.93
N ASP A 202 -3.47 -4.11 26.86
CA ASP A 202 -2.22 -4.16 27.64
C ASP A 202 -1.02 -4.49 26.74
N ASP A 203 -1.18 -5.42 25.80
CA ASP A 203 -0.15 -5.81 24.84
C ASP A 203 0.16 -4.68 23.85
N LEU A 204 -0.86 -3.94 23.38
CA LEU A 204 -0.64 -2.76 22.55
C LEU A 204 0.17 -1.69 23.31
N ARG A 205 -0.19 -1.43 24.58
CA ARG A 205 0.56 -0.51 25.44
C ARG A 205 1.99 -0.98 25.67
N TRP A 206 2.21 -2.28 25.85
CA TRP A 206 3.56 -2.85 25.93
C TRP A 206 4.37 -2.62 24.65
N ALA A 207 3.77 -2.89 23.48
CA ALA A 207 4.44 -2.73 22.19
C ALA A 207 4.82 -1.27 21.91
N LEU A 208 3.91 -0.32 22.16
CA LEU A 208 4.18 1.10 22.06
C LEU A 208 5.33 1.54 22.97
N ASN A 209 5.35 1.05 24.21
CA ASN A 209 6.45 1.32 25.14
C ASN A 209 7.79 0.74 24.65
N GLU A 210 7.78 -0.46 24.06
CA GLU A 210 8.98 -1.05 23.46
C GLU A 210 9.52 -0.19 22.31
N LEU A 211 8.64 0.33 21.44
CA LEU A 211 9.05 1.24 20.37
C LEU A 211 9.63 2.56 20.91
N VAL A 212 9.06 3.12 21.98
CA VAL A 212 9.53 4.38 22.59
C VAL A 212 10.92 4.27 23.21
N ARG A 213 11.33 3.08 23.67
CA ARG A 213 12.67 2.86 24.24
C ARG A 213 13.79 3.26 23.28
N ARG A 214 13.57 3.18 21.96
CA ARG A 214 14.52 3.60 20.93
C ARG A 214 13.92 4.70 20.06
N ARG A 215 14.25 5.95 20.41
CA ARG A 215 13.51 7.15 19.98
C ARG A 215 13.80 7.65 18.57
N ALA A 216 15.00 7.47 18.03
CA ALA A 216 15.40 8.12 16.79
C ALA A 216 15.42 7.14 15.60
N ARG A 217 14.83 7.56 14.47
CA ARG A 217 14.73 6.80 13.21
C ARG A 217 16.08 6.29 12.69
N ARG A 218 17.15 7.08 12.91
CA ARG A 218 18.52 6.76 12.50
C ARG A 218 19.37 6.17 13.63
N SER A 219 18.77 5.85 14.77
CA SER A 219 19.50 5.23 15.88
C SER A 219 19.66 3.73 15.65
N PRO A 220 20.83 3.16 16.01
CA PRO A 220 21.05 1.72 15.99
C PRO A 220 19.91 0.95 16.67
N GLY A 221 19.31 0.01 15.92
CA GLY A 221 18.21 -0.85 16.33
C GLY A 221 16.84 -0.19 16.51
N TYR A 222 16.56 0.91 15.80
CA TYR A 222 15.18 1.35 15.53
C TYR A 222 14.32 0.17 15.03
N SER A 223 14.84 -0.60 14.07
CA SER A 223 14.22 -1.81 13.52
C SER A 223 14.20 -2.99 14.51
N GLU A 224 15.16 -3.07 15.45
CA GLU A 224 15.22 -4.14 16.45
C GLU A 224 14.02 -4.10 17.40
N SER A 225 13.59 -2.91 17.83
CA SER A 225 12.39 -2.76 18.67
C SER A 225 11.13 -3.26 17.97
N ALA A 226 10.99 -2.99 16.66
CA ALA A 226 9.87 -3.49 15.88
C ALA A 226 9.95 -5.01 15.66
N ARG A 227 11.16 -5.56 15.43
CA ARG A 227 11.38 -7.02 15.37
C ARG A 227 10.98 -7.71 16.67
N ARG A 228 11.37 -7.19 17.84
CA ARG A 228 10.97 -7.74 19.15
C ARG A 228 9.45 -7.82 19.35
N VAL A 229 8.73 -6.82 18.84
CA VAL A 229 7.25 -6.84 18.85
C VAL A 229 6.73 -7.92 17.92
N ARG A 230 7.25 -8.01 16.68
CA ARG A 230 6.85 -9.08 15.73
C ARG A 230 7.15 -10.47 16.28
N ASP A 231 8.33 -10.69 16.87
CA ASP A 231 8.73 -11.99 17.43
C ASP A 231 7.76 -12.48 18.51
N ARG A 232 7.13 -11.55 19.25
CA ARG A 232 6.14 -11.85 20.29
C ARG A 232 4.74 -12.11 19.75
N PHE A 233 4.33 -11.40 18.70
CA PHE A 233 2.93 -11.34 18.25
C PHE A 233 2.71 -11.91 16.85
N ALA A 234 3.70 -12.59 16.26
CA ALA A 234 3.54 -13.24 14.96
C ALA A 234 2.67 -14.51 15.06
N PRO A 235 1.83 -14.79 14.04
CA PRO A 235 1.47 -13.90 12.93
C PRO A 235 0.53 -12.79 13.43
N GLY A 236 0.73 -11.56 12.94
CA GLY A 236 -0.18 -10.46 13.24
C GLY A 236 -1.38 -10.45 12.31
N HIS A 237 -2.38 -9.66 12.69
CA HIS A 237 -3.62 -9.50 11.94
C HIS A 237 -3.37 -8.78 10.60
N GLU A 238 -4.14 -9.14 9.58
CA GLU A 238 -3.95 -8.67 8.22
C GLU A 238 -4.13 -7.14 8.10
N ASN A 239 -3.17 -6.48 7.45
CA ASN A 239 -3.20 -5.05 7.15
C ASN A 239 -2.23 -4.69 6.01
N LEU A 240 -2.46 -3.55 5.38
CA LEU A 240 -1.76 -3.15 4.15
C LEU A 240 -0.98 -1.85 4.33
N ALA A 241 0.17 -1.78 3.65
CA ALA A 241 0.94 -0.56 3.47
C ALA A 241 1.15 -0.25 1.98
N ILE A 242 1.06 1.02 1.60
CA ILE A 242 1.29 1.50 0.23
C ILE A 242 2.41 2.56 0.20
N PRO A 243 3.69 2.16 0.36
CA PRO A 243 4.84 3.05 0.34
C PRO A 243 5.37 3.30 -1.08
N THR A 244 6.42 4.13 -1.19
CA THR A 244 7.11 4.41 -2.45
C THR A 244 8.63 4.54 -2.26
N TRP A 245 9.40 4.29 -3.32
CA TRP A 245 10.83 4.64 -3.38
C TRP A 245 11.10 6.11 -3.76
N PHE A 246 10.07 6.88 -4.13
CA PHE A 246 10.19 8.24 -4.61
C PHE A 246 10.76 9.22 -3.57
N TYR A 247 10.31 9.13 -2.30
CA TYR A 247 10.70 10.05 -1.21
C TYR A 247 12.08 9.77 -0.58
N GLY A 248 12.94 9.01 -1.29
CA GLY A 248 14.23 8.56 -0.79
C GLY A 248 14.11 7.24 -0.02
N HIS A 249 15.17 6.85 0.70
CA HIS A 249 15.15 5.66 1.55
C HIS A 249 14.36 5.91 2.83
N GLU A 250 13.03 5.89 2.71
CA GLU A 250 12.10 5.73 3.82
C GLU A 250 11.76 4.24 3.93
N PRO A 251 12.41 3.49 4.84
CA PRO A 251 12.16 2.06 4.96
C PRO A 251 10.71 1.83 5.37
N SER A 252 10.09 0.83 4.74
CA SER A 252 8.74 0.43 5.08
C SER A 252 8.68 -0.06 6.52
N ASN A 253 7.61 0.30 7.25
CA ASN A 253 7.44 -0.18 8.62
C ASN A 253 7.23 -1.70 8.64
N LEU A 254 7.61 -2.34 9.74
CA LEU A 254 7.64 -3.80 9.83
C LEU A 254 6.29 -4.43 10.25
N PHE A 255 5.25 -3.63 10.51
CA PHE A 255 3.98 -4.12 11.04
C PHE A 255 2.92 -4.36 9.96
N SER A 256 3.20 -3.96 8.73
CA SER A 256 2.36 -4.33 7.58
C SER A 256 2.50 -5.81 7.24
N THR A 257 1.39 -6.52 7.01
CA THR A 257 1.44 -7.93 6.56
C THR A 257 1.59 -8.03 5.04
N ARG A 258 1.14 -7.00 4.31
CA ARG A 258 1.28 -6.84 2.86
C ARG A 258 1.73 -5.42 2.52
N ILE A 259 2.54 -5.28 1.48
CA ILE A 259 3.15 -4.02 1.06
C ILE A 259 3.04 -3.86 -0.47
N ALA A 260 2.26 -2.88 -0.91
CA ALA A 260 2.19 -2.43 -2.30
C ALA A 260 3.15 -1.25 -2.50
N LYS A 261 4.44 -1.53 -2.76
CA LYS A 261 5.47 -0.49 -2.87
C LYS A 261 5.62 -0.04 -4.32
N TYR A 262 5.43 1.25 -4.59
CA TYR A 262 5.44 1.79 -5.96
C TYR A 262 6.71 2.62 -6.27
N PHE A 263 7.11 2.64 -7.54
CA PHE A 263 8.03 3.65 -8.06
C PHE A 263 7.30 4.97 -8.32
N SER A 264 6.12 4.90 -8.93
CA SER A 264 5.32 6.09 -9.24
C SER A 264 4.62 6.66 -8.00
N ASN A 265 5.05 7.86 -7.59
CA ASN A 265 4.40 8.55 -6.47
C ASN A 265 2.96 8.98 -6.80
N SER A 266 2.67 9.34 -8.06
CA SER A 266 1.32 9.79 -8.45
C SER A 266 0.30 8.65 -8.35
N LEU A 267 0.69 7.44 -8.76
CA LEU A 267 -0.17 6.25 -8.60
C LEU A 267 -0.36 5.94 -7.12
N ARG A 268 0.72 6.01 -6.32
CA ARG A 268 0.68 5.75 -4.89
C ARG A 268 -0.22 6.73 -4.13
N GLU A 269 -0.09 8.03 -4.36
CA GLU A 269 -0.84 9.05 -3.61
C GLU A 269 -2.33 8.98 -3.89
N ASP A 270 -2.72 8.99 -5.17
CA ASP A 270 -4.14 8.97 -5.54
C ASP A 270 -4.76 7.59 -5.30
N GLY A 271 -4.02 6.52 -5.62
CA GLY A 271 -4.48 5.14 -5.46
C GLY A 271 -4.80 4.78 -4.02
N LEU A 272 -3.97 5.20 -3.05
CA LEU A 272 -4.20 4.91 -1.64
C LEU A 272 -5.51 5.54 -1.14
N LEU A 273 -5.81 6.77 -1.56
CA LEU A 273 -7.09 7.43 -1.24
C LEU A 273 -8.27 6.76 -1.95
N ALA A 274 -8.10 6.43 -3.23
CA ALA A 274 -9.14 5.85 -4.08
C ALA A 274 -9.69 4.51 -3.56
N ILE A 275 -8.88 3.70 -2.88
CA ILE A 275 -9.32 2.41 -2.36
C ILE A 275 -10.04 2.50 -1.01
N ALA A 276 -9.89 3.60 -0.27
CA ALA A 276 -10.38 3.76 1.09
C ALA A 276 -11.87 4.15 1.16
N LEU A 277 -12.73 3.38 0.49
CA LEU A 277 -14.15 3.70 0.34
C LEU A 277 -14.92 3.69 1.67
N HIS A 278 -14.47 2.98 2.70
CA HIS A 278 -15.10 3.03 4.02
C HIS A 278 -14.62 4.19 4.89
N GLY A 279 -13.72 5.02 4.35
CA GLY A 279 -13.32 6.27 4.95
C GLY A 279 -11.85 6.37 5.25
N ILE A 280 -11.47 7.58 5.66
CA ILE A 280 -10.10 7.94 5.97
C ILE A 280 -10.05 8.61 7.33
N VAL A 281 -9.14 8.12 8.17
CA VAL A 281 -8.79 8.77 9.44
C VAL A 281 -7.55 9.62 9.24
N PHE A 282 -7.67 10.93 9.50
CA PHE A 282 -6.57 11.89 9.42
C PHE A 282 -6.03 12.20 10.82
N ALA A 283 -4.94 11.53 11.18
CA ALA A 283 -4.18 11.83 12.40
C ALA A 283 -3.19 12.98 12.17
N PRO A 284 -2.73 13.69 13.24
CA PRO A 284 -2.00 14.94 13.08
C PRO A 284 -0.77 14.82 12.18
N GLY A 285 -0.73 15.68 11.16
CA GLY A 285 0.31 15.67 10.13
C GLY A 285 0.64 17.07 9.58
N SER A 286 1.59 17.11 8.65
CA SER A 286 2.09 18.32 8.01
C SER A 286 1.51 18.47 6.59
N ALA A 287 2.23 19.11 5.66
CA ALA A 287 1.75 19.44 4.33
C ALA A 287 1.22 18.24 3.53
N GLY A 288 1.90 17.08 3.58
CA GLY A 288 1.44 15.86 2.89
C GLY A 288 0.05 15.42 3.36
N THR A 289 -0.18 15.37 4.67
CA THR A 289 -1.51 15.03 5.21
C THR A 289 -2.56 16.07 4.85
N VAL A 290 -2.20 17.36 4.77
CA VAL A 290 -3.12 18.41 4.31
C VAL A 290 -3.48 18.21 2.83
N GLN A 291 -2.52 17.84 2.00
CA GLN A 291 -2.77 17.50 0.59
C GLN A 291 -3.76 16.33 0.47
N GLU A 292 -3.52 15.24 1.20
CA GLU A 292 -4.38 14.04 1.22
C GLU A 292 -5.82 14.39 1.64
N ILE A 293 -5.98 15.24 2.65
CA ILE A 293 -7.29 15.73 3.12
C ILE A 293 -8.08 16.43 2.00
N PHE A 294 -7.43 17.33 1.24
CA PHE A 294 -8.12 18.07 0.19
C PHE A 294 -8.33 17.23 -1.08
N GLN A 295 -7.46 16.26 -1.34
CA GLN A 295 -7.67 15.27 -2.41
C GLN A 295 -8.91 14.42 -2.11
N ASP A 296 -9.03 13.85 -0.91
CA ASP A 296 -10.20 13.06 -0.50
C ASP A 296 -11.49 13.89 -0.48
N ASN A 297 -11.43 15.13 0.02
CA ASN A 297 -12.57 16.04 -0.05
C ASN A 297 -13.03 16.30 -1.49
N ALA A 298 -12.09 16.46 -2.44
CA ALA A 298 -12.43 16.61 -3.85
C ALA A 298 -13.07 15.34 -4.41
N GLN A 299 -12.54 14.15 -4.07
CA GLN A 299 -13.14 12.87 -4.47
C GLN A 299 -14.58 12.73 -3.96
N ASN A 300 -14.85 13.11 -2.70
CA ASN A 300 -16.19 13.14 -2.11
C ASN A 300 -17.12 14.18 -2.77
N LYS A 301 -16.62 15.38 -3.06
CA LYS A 301 -17.41 16.44 -3.71
C LYS A 301 -17.85 16.06 -5.11
N TYR A 302 -16.94 15.47 -5.90
CA TYR A 302 -17.17 15.11 -7.30
C TYR A 302 -17.68 13.68 -7.48
N LEU A 303 -17.78 12.89 -6.40
CA LEU A 303 -18.17 11.49 -6.44
C LEU A 303 -17.31 10.71 -7.44
N THR A 304 -15.99 10.93 -7.43
CA THR A 304 -15.05 10.37 -8.41
C THR A 304 -15.21 8.85 -8.53
N PHE A 305 -15.48 8.17 -7.41
CA PHE A 305 -15.71 6.72 -7.35
C PHE A 305 -17.18 6.34 -7.15
N GLY A 306 -18.11 7.29 -7.26
CA GLY A 306 -19.56 7.09 -7.14
C GLY A 306 -20.10 7.04 -5.72
N TYR A 307 -19.24 7.17 -4.71
CA TYR A 307 -19.60 7.15 -3.29
C TYR A 307 -19.04 8.35 -2.55
N ARG A 308 -19.68 8.69 -1.43
CA ARG A 308 -19.11 9.52 -0.38
C ARG A 308 -18.60 8.63 0.74
N SER A 309 -17.39 8.90 1.20
CA SER A 309 -16.69 8.16 2.24
C SER A 309 -16.51 9.05 3.47
N PRO A 310 -16.58 8.51 4.70
CA PRO A 310 -16.42 9.31 5.91
C PRO A 310 -14.98 9.80 6.09
N MET A 311 -14.84 11.06 6.48
CA MET A 311 -13.59 11.74 6.79
C MET A 311 -13.51 12.01 8.30
N ALA A 312 -12.63 11.31 9.01
CA ALA A 312 -12.52 11.41 10.46
C ALA A 312 -11.19 12.03 10.89
N PHE A 313 -11.24 13.15 11.61
CA PHE A 313 -10.06 13.92 12.00
C PHE A 313 -9.70 13.64 13.46
N LEU A 314 -8.56 12.98 13.69
CA LEU A 314 -8.04 12.74 15.04
C LEU A 314 -7.15 13.92 15.47
N GLY A 315 -7.50 14.58 16.57
CA GLY A 315 -6.72 15.66 17.16
C GLY A 315 -7.24 17.06 16.86
N ARG A 316 -8.25 17.50 17.64
CA ARG A 316 -8.92 18.81 17.52
C ARG A 316 -7.96 19.98 17.50
N GLU A 317 -6.93 19.97 18.35
CA GLU A 317 -5.94 21.06 18.42
C GLU A 317 -5.26 21.30 17.06
N ARG A 318 -4.94 20.22 16.32
CA ARG A 318 -4.27 20.31 15.03
C ARG A 318 -5.19 20.83 13.93
N TRP A 319 -6.45 20.39 13.93
CA TRP A 319 -7.38 20.57 12.81
C TRP A 319 -8.32 21.76 12.98
N CYS A 320 -8.61 22.15 14.23
CA CYS A 320 -9.54 23.22 14.59
C CYS A 320 -8.83 24.45 15.20
N ARG A 321 -7.52 24.61 14.99
CA ARG A 321 -6.76 25.75 15.53
C ARG A 321 -7.37 27.08 15.03
N SER A 322 -7.72 27.96 15.96
CA SER A 322 -8.28 29.28 15.63
C SER A 322 -7.35 30.06 14.69
N GLY A 323 -7.93 30.65 13.64
CA GLY A 323 -7.22 31.39 12.59
C GLY A 323 -6.51 30.53 11.54
N ALA A 324 -6.51 29.20 11.67
CA ALA A 324 -5.91 28.26 10.72
C ALA A 324 -6.66 26.91 10.69
N SER A 325 -7.97 26.93 10.91
CA SER A 325 -8.80 25.73 11.02
C SER A 325 -9.03 25.10 9.64
N ILE A 326 -8.31 24.01 9.37
CA ILE A 326 -8.50 23.21 8.16
C ILE A 326 -9.90 22.60 8.17
N TYR A 327 -10.36 22.14 9.34
CA TYR A 327 -11.67 21.50 9.49
C TYR A 327 -12.83 22.43 9.11
N GLU A 328 -12.78 23.71 9.51
CA GLU A 328 -13.80 24.69 9.15
C GLU A 328 -13.82 24.98 7.64
N VAL A 329 -12.65 25.06 7.01
CA VAL A 329 -12.54 25.23 5.55
C VAL A 329 -13.18 24.04 4.83
N LEU A 330 -12.88 22.82 5.25
CA LEU A 330 -13.48 21.61 4.67
C LEU A 330 -14.98 21.56 4.86
N ARG A 331 -15.47 21.86 6.07
CA ARG A 331 -16.90 21.86 6.37
C ARG A 331 -17.67 22.87 5.50
N ALA A 332 -17.05 24.00 5.16
CA ALA A 332 -17.65 25.00 4.27
C ALA A 332 -17.77 24.52 2.81
N GLU A 333 -16.80 23.74 2.33
CA GLU A 333 -16.81 23.11 0.99
C GLU A 333 -17.76 21.88 0.94
N ALA A 334 -17.83 21.15 2.05
CA ALA A 334 -18.58 19.90 2.23
C ALA A 334 -20.05 20.11 2.65
N ARG A 335 -20.66 21.26 2.35
CA ARG A 335 -22.03 21.60 2.80
C ARG A 335 -23.08 20.53 2.54
N ASP A 336 -22.96 19.82 1.41
CA ASP A 336 -23.92 18.80 0.97
C ASP A 336 -23.65 17.39 1.53
N TYR A 337 -22.60 17.23 2.34
CA TYR A 337 -22.17 15.97 2.96
C TYR A 337 -21.44 16.20 4.29
N ALA A 338 -21.81 17.25 5.02
CA ALA A 338 -21.15 17.62 6.27
C ALA A 338 -21.29 16.53 7.34
N GLU A 339 -22.29 15.66 7.22
CA GLU A 339 -22.50 14.47 8.04
C GLU A 339 -21.41 13.40 7.86
N PHE A 340 -20.66 13.43 6.75
CA PHE A 340 -19.50 12.56 6.53
C PHE A 340 -18.21 13.12 7.13
N LEU A 341 -18.26 14.21 7.89
CA LEU A 341 -17.09 14.79 8.55
C LEU A 341 -17.24 14.70 10.07
N THR A 342 -16.20 14.22 10.76
CA THR A 342 -16.10 14.31 12.22
C THR A 342 -14.71 14.73 12.67
N VAL A 343 -14.61 15.35 13.83
CA VAL A 343 -13.32 15.61 14.49
C VAL A 343 -13.43 15.23 15.96
N SER A 344 -12.47 14.45 16.47
CA SER A 344 -12.42 14.03 17.87
C SER A 344 -10.99 13.79 18.35
N ASP A 345 -10.82 13.81 19.67
CA ASP A 345 -9.59 13.39 20.34
C ASP A 345 -9.70 11.96 20.90
N ASP A 346 -10.92 11.40 20.94
CA ASP A 346 -11.21 10.05 21.41
C ASP A 346 -11.19 9.05 20.24
N PRO A 347 -10.29 8.06 20.25
CA PRO A 347 -10.28 6.99 19.26
C PRO A 347 -11.61 6.24 19.14
N GLU A 348 -12.38 6.04 20.21
CA GLU A 348 -13.63 5.28 20.13
C GLU A 348 -14.68 6.07 19.33
N GLU A 349 -14.78 7.38 19.53
CA GLU A 349 -15.68 8.26 18.75
C GLU A 349 -15.32 8.23 17.26
N ILE A 350 -14.03 8.21 16.91
CA ILE A 350 -13.57 8.08 15.52
C ILE A 350 -14.02 6.75 14.93
N VAL A 351 -13.83 5.64 15.65
CA VAL A 351 -14.15 4.30 15.15
C VAL A 351 -15.66 4.12 15.00
N ASP A 352 -16.44 4.57 15.99
CA ASP A 352 -17.89 4.50 15.92
C ASP A 352 -18.45 5.39 14.80
N PHE A 353 -17.85 6.55 14.54
CA PHE A 353 -18.23 7.38 13.41
C PHE A 353 -18.04 6.66 12.07
N ILE A 354 -16.86 6.08 11.81
CA ILE A 354 -16.58 5.32 10.58
C ILE A 354 -17.61 4.19 10.40
N ARG A 355 -17.92 3.45 11.48
CA ARG A 355 -18.90 2.36 11.44
C ARG A 355 -20.33 2.83 11.14
N GLN A 356 -20.71 4.00 11.65
CA GLN A 356 -22.06 4.54 11.51
C GLN A 356 -22.30 5.24 10.17
N HIS A 357 -21.23 5.56 9.43
CA HIS A 357 -21.29 6.29 8.16
C HIS A 357 -20.67 5.46 7.01
N PRO A 358 -21.27 4.32 6.64
CA PRO A 358 -20.79 3.52 5.52
C PRO A 358 -20.82 4.31 4.21
N PRO A 359 -20.05 3.91 3.19
CA PRO A 359 -20.00 4.59 1.91
C PRO A 359 -21.40 4.77 1.30
N ALA A 360 -21.76 6.02 0.99
CA ALA A 360 -23.09 6.34 0.48
C ALA A 360 -23.05 6.71 -1.01
N ARG A 361 -23.86 6.02 -1.82
CA ARG A 361 -24.12 6.46 -3.20
C ARG A 361 -24.92 7.75 -3.15
N ALA A 362 -24.41 8.81 -3.77
CA ALA A 362 -25.24 9.97 -4.05
C ALA A 362 -26.08 9.69 -5.30
N PRO A 363 -27.34 10.15 -5.36
CA PRO A 363 -28.15 10.03 -6.57
C PRO A 363 -27.42 10.77 -7.70
N ARG A 364 -27.25 10.10 -8.87
CA ARG A 364 -26.76 10.78 -10.07
C ARG A 364 -27.68 11.98 -10.31
N ALA A 365 -27.11 13.19 -10.30
CA ALA A 365 -27.81 14.34 -10.84
C ALA A 365 -28.16 13.99 -12.29
N GLY A 366 -29.47 13.91 -12.57
CA GLY A 366 -30.01 13.56 -13.88
C GLY A 366 -29.72 14.60 -14.95
#